data_AF-A0A6V7VH32-F1
#
_entry.id   AF-A0A6V7VH32-F1
#
_cell.length_a   1.000
_cell.length_b   1.000
_cell.length_c   1.000
_cell.angle_alpha   90.00
_cell.angle_beta   90.00
_cell.angle_gamma   90.00
#
_symmetry.space_group_name_H-M   'P 1'
#
loop_
_entity.id
_entity.type
_entity.pdbx_description
1 polymer ?
#
loop_
_entity_poly.entity_id
_entity_poly.type
_entity_poly.pdbx_seq_one_letter_code
_entity_poly.pdbx_strand_id
1 'polypeptide(L)'
;MASKNVFYLLIVEGKNEFLFLAARQVLGGQIKWSMFLWMELFLVIFVTWFVSTYIGRIRGNGTRANPIFPIPLWNVHTRTILNIHRTNNYSEACNRKIKRALGMSHPSLWLFLHSLKKFLALIDTDIELQVAGREPPRKRAKYMECDDRILRICNNYDFDTILDFLRGISHNFNID
;
A
#
# COMPACT_ATOMS: atom_id res chain seq x y z
N MET A 1 -6.55 16.02 36.11
CA MET A 1 -5.42 15.08 35.89
C MET A 1 -6.06 13.77 35.40
N ALA A 2 -5.95 13.28 34.16
CA ALA A 2 -5.15 13.61 33.00
C ALA A 2 -6.04 13.80 31.76
N SER A 3 -5.82 14.87 31.01
CA SER A 3 -6.47 15.12 29.71
C SER A 3 -5.91 14.14 28.69
N LYS A 4 -6.76 13.24 28.17
CA LYS A 4 -6.42 12.41 27.01
C LYS A 4 -6.25 13.34 25.81
N ASN A 5 -5.01 13.57 25.39
CA ASN A 5 -4.70 14.33 24.19
C ASN A 5 -5.16 13.51 22.97
N VAL A 6 -6.35 13.80 22.45
CA VAL A 6 -6.80 13.32 21.15
C VAL A 6 -6.33 14.33 20.11
N PHE A 7 -5.38 13.92 19.26
CA PHE A 7 -4.86 14.73 18.16
C PHE A 7 -5.73 14.50 16.93
N TYR A 8 -6.27 15.57 16.34
CA TYR A 8 -7.05 15.52 15.10
C TYR A 8 -6.21 16.02 13.94
N LEU A 9 -6.15 15.25 12.84
CA LEU A 9 -5.55 15.64 11.59
C LEU A 9 -6.65 16.29 10.72
N LEU A 10 -6.61 17.61 10.54
CA LEU A 10 -7.50 18.32 9.61
C LEU A 10 -6.81 18.43 8.25
N ILE A 11 -7.39 17.83 7.22
CA ILE A 11 -7.04 18.09 5.82
C ILE A 11 -7.90 19.28 5.39
N VAL A 12 -7.27 20.45 5.26
CA VAL A 12 -7.91 21.62 4.65
C VAL A 12 -7.60 21.58 3.15
N GLU A 13 -8.64 21.49 2.32
CA GLU A 13 -8.50 21.55 0.86
C GLU A 13 -7.75 22.82 0.43
N GLY A 14 -6.67 22.65 -0.33
CA GLY A 14 -6.16 23.69 -1.23
C GLY A 14 -4.77 24.26 -0.96
N LYS A 15 -4.10 23.98 0.17
CA LYS A 15 -2.69 24.34 0.38
C LYS A 15 -1.98 23.30 1.24
N ASN A 16 -0.82 22.81 0.75
CA ASN A 16 0.06 21.84 1.42
C ASN A 16 0.77 22.45 2.64
N GLU A 17 0.03 22.89 3.67
CA GLU A 17 0.64 23.36 4.92
C GLU A 17 -0.05 22.70 6.12
N PHE A 18 0.73 21.88 6.84
CA PHE A 18 0.31 21.22 8.09
C PHE A 18 0.32 22.24 9.23
N LEU A 19 -0.79 22.91 9.50
CA LEU A 19 -0.89 23.75 10.70
C LEU A 19 -1.36 22.94 11.91
N PHE A 20 -0.39 22.60 12.76
CA PHE A 20 -0.61 22.17 14.15
C PHE A 20 -1.02 23.39 14.99
N LEU A 21 -2.31 23.65 15.12
CA LEU A 21 -2.81 24.58 16.14
C LEU A 21 -3.64 23.82 17.16
N ALA A 22 -3.06 23.69 18.35
CA ALA A 22 -3.66 23.09 19.53
C ALA A 22 -5.06 23.67 19.77
N ALA A 23 -6.01 22.78 20.03
CA ALA A 23 -7.39 23.07 20.40
C ALA A 23 -7.51 23.79 21.76
N ARG A 24 -6.83 24.92 21.95
CA ARG A 24 -6.84 25.70 23.20
C ARG A 24 -7.80 26.89 23.17
N GLN A 25 -8.37 27.23 22.02
CA GLN A 25 -9.28 28.38 21.90
C GLN A 25 -10.50 28.03 21.04
N VAL A 26 -11.51 27.36 21.59
CA VAL A 26 -12.81 27.21 20.89
C VAL A 26 -13.89 27.89 21.72
N LEU A 27 -14.08 29.17 21.41
CA LEU A 27 -15.32 29.91 21.65
C LEU A 27 -16.43 29.28 20.78
N GLY A 28 -17.61 29.04 21.36
CA GLY A 28 -18.87 28.87 20.62
C GLY A 28 -19.30 27.42 20.34
N GLY A 29 -20.13 26.86 21.23
CA GLY A 29 -20.60 25.46 21.27
C GLY A 29 -21.43 24.89 20.10
N GLN A 30 -21.48 25.50 18.92
CA GLN A 30 -22.29 25.01 17.78
C GLN A 30 -21.46 24.32 16.67
N ILE A 31 -20.25 24.78 16.39
CA ILE A 31 -19.42 24.28 15.26
C ILE A 31 -18.84 22.89 15.54
N LYS A 32 -18.60 22.55 16.82
CA LYS A 32 -18.04 21.24 17.19
C LYS A 32 -19.02 20.08 16.97
N TRP A 33 -20.32 20.29 17.16
CA TRP A 33 -21.30 19.21 17.00
C TRP A 33 -21.51 18.81 15.55
N SER A 34 -21.61 19.79 14.65
CA SER A 34 -21.71 19.49 13.22
C SER A 34 -20.45 18.76 12.73
N MET A 35 -19.26 19.26 13.04
CA MET A 35 -17.99 18.63 12.65
C MET A 35 -17.83 17.22 13.22
N PHE A 36 -18.24 17.00 14.47
CA PHE A 36 -18.23 15.67 15.10
C PHE A 36 -19.20 14.71 14.40
N LEU A 37 -20.43 15.15 14.11
CA LEU A 37 -21.43 14.35 13.38
C LEU A 37 -20.95 14.01 11.95
N TRP A 38 -20.33 14.97 11.27
CA TRP A 38 -19.74 14.76 9.93
C TRP A 38 -18.60 13.74 9.96
N MET A 39 -17.74 13.78 10.98
CA MET A 39 -16.65 12.81 11.15
C MET A 39 -17.19 11.41 11.43
N GLU A 40 -18.19 11.27 12.30
CA GLU A 40 -18.82 9.97 12.57
C GLU A 40 -19.51 9.41 11.33
N LEU A 41 -20.27 10.23 10.60
CA LEU A 41 -20.95 9.80 9.38
C LEU A 41 -19.96 9.39 8.29
N PHE A 42 -18.89 10.18 8.11
CA PHE A 42 -17.82 9.85 7.17
C PHE A 42 -17.13 8.54 7.53
N LEU A 43 -16.79 8.33 8.80
CA LEU A 43 -16.20 7.08 9.29
C LEU A 43 -17.11 5.89 9.03
N VAL A 44 -18.41 6.00 9.30
CA VAL A 44 -19.38 4.93 9.04
C VAL A 44 -19.47 4.61 7.55
N ILE A 45 -19.55 5.63 6.68
CA ILE A 45 -19.58 5.45 5.22
C ILE A 45 -18.30 4.77 4.74
N PHE A 46 -17.15 5.27 5.18
CA PHE A 46 -15.85 4.75 4.80
C PHE A 46 -15.65 3.30 5.25
N VAL A 47 -15.88 3.00 6.53
CA VAL A 47 -15.74 1.64 7.07
C VAL A 47 -16.72 0.69 6.39
N THR A 48 -17.96 1.14 6.14
CA THR A 48 -18.96 0.34 5.44
C THR A 48 -18.51 0.01 4.01
N TRP A 49 -18.01 1.00 3.28
CA TRP A 49 -17.45 0.82 1.94
C TRP A 49 -16.24 -0.11 1.97
N PHE A 50 -15.29 0.11 2.88
CA PHE A 50 -14.06 -0.67 3.00
C PHE A 50 -14.35 -2.14 3.32
N VAL A 51 -15.18 -2.38 4.33
CA VAL A 51 -15.61 -3.73 4.71
C VAL A 51 -16.33 -4.40 3.55
N SER A 52 -17.22 -3.72 2.84
CA SER A 52 -17.92 -4.31 1.69
C SER A 52 -16.97 -4.65 0.53
N THR A 53 -15.96 -3.82 0.33
CA THR A 53 -15.06 -3.91 -0.83
C THR A 53 -13.94 -4.93 -0.62
N TYR A 54 -13.34 -5.00 0.57
CA TYR A 54 -12.09 -5.75 0.79
C TYR A 54 -12.22 -6.93 1.77
N ILE A 55 -13.16 -6.89 2.71
CA ILE A 55 -13.28 -7.91 3.78
C ILE A 55 -14.50 -8.81 3.55
N GLY A 56 -15.64 -8.22 3.20
CA GLY A 56 -16.95 -8.85 3.14
C GLY A 56 -17.81 -8.52 4.37
N ARG A 57 -19.07 -8.11 4.15
CA ARG A 57 -20.04 -7.82 5.23
C ARG A 57 -20.53 -9.09 5.91
N ILE A 58 -20.80 -9.02 7.21
CA ILE A 58 -21.49 -10.09 7.95
C ILE A 58 -22.98 -10.02 7.60
N ARG A 59 -23.56 -11.15 7.19
CA ARG A 59 -24.98 -11.33 6.91
C ARG A 59 -25.72 -11.69 8.19
N GLY A 60 -27.05 -11.51 8.21
CA GLY A 60 -27.87 -11.82 9.39
C GLY A 60 -27.81 -13.28 9.86
N ASN A 61 -27.36 -14.20 9.00
CA ASN A 61 -27.12 -15.61 9.34
C ASN A 61 -25.71 -15.89 9.89
N GLY A 62 -24.92 -14.86 10.22
CA GLY A 62 -23.55 -14.99 10.72
C GLY A 62 -22.49 -15.29 9.65
N THR A 63 -22.89 -15.56 8.40
CA THR A 63 -21.93 -15.81 7.30
C THR A 63 -21.35 -14.51 6.74
N ARG A 64 -20.11 -14.54 6.26
CA ARG A 64 -19.48 -13.40 5.61
C ARG A 64 -19.75 -13.43 4.09
N ALA A 65 -20.21 -12.31 3.54
CA ALA A 65 -20.36 -12.15 2.09
C ALA A 65 -18.98 -12.11 1.41
N ASN A 66 -18.89 -12.56 0.16
CA ASN A 66 -17.67 -12.40 -0.61
C ASN A 66 -17.40 -10.90 -0.87
N PRO A 67 -16.18 -10.41 -0.60
CA PRO A 67 -15.80 -9.05 -0.97
C PRO A 67 -15.67 -8.89 -2.49
N ILE A 68 -15.73 -7.65 -2.96
CA ILE A 68 -15.45 -7.30 -4.36
C ILE A 68 -14.01 -7.70 -4.73
N PHE A 69 -13.08 -7.45 -3.82
CA PHE A 69 -11.68 -7.85 -3.94
C PHE A 69 -11.35 -8.89 -2.85
N PRO A 70 -11.21 -10.18 -3.22
CA PRO A 70 -10.86 -11.24 -2.29
C PRO A 70 -9.56 -10.95 -1.52
N ILE A 71 -9.53 -11.36 -0.24
CA ILE A 71 -8.36 -11.20 0.64
C ILE A 71 -7.04 -11.68 -0.01
N PRO A 72 -6.99 -12.85 -0.70
CA PRO A 72 -5.76 -13.31 -1.34
C PRO A 72 -5.22 -12.39 -2.44
N LEU A 73 -6.04 -11.49 -2.99
CA LEU A 73 -5.63 -10.57 -4.05
C LEU A 73 -4.76 -9.42 -3.51
N TRP A 74 -5.08 -8.91 -2.31
CA TRP A 74 -4.44 -7.74 -1.72
C TRP A 74 -3.59 -8.06 -0.50
N ASN A 75 -3.84 -9.18 0.18
CA ASN A 75 -3.06 -9.59 1.33
C ASN A 75 -1.74 -10.23 0.89
N VAL A 76 -0.62 -9.67 1.37
CA VAL A 76 0.73 -10.12 1.05
C VAL A 76 1.37 -10.97 2.16
N HIS A 77 0.65 -11.25 3.25
CA HIS A 77 1.17 -11.99 4.40
C HIS A 77 1.69 -13.37 4.00
N THR A 78 0.86 -14.19 3.36
CA THR A 78 1.26 -15.53 2.91
C THR A 78 2.42 -15.48 1.92
N ARG A 79 2.40 -14.51 0.99
CA ARG A 79 3.53 -14.30 0.05
C ARG A 79 4.81 -13.97 0.80
N THR A 80 4.73 -13.14 1.83
CA THR A 80 5.86 -12.76 2.66
C THR A 80 6.47 -13.98 3.34
N ILE A 81 5.66 -14.80 4.01
CA ILE A 81 6.12 -16.02 4.68
C ILE A 81 6.74 -17.01 3.70
N LEU A 82 6.17 -17.14 2.50
CA LEU A 82 6.71 -17.96 1.42
C LEU A 82 7.94 -17.35 0.72
N ASN A 83 8.43 -16.21 1.20
CA ASN A 83 9.54 -15.46 0.63
C ASN A 83 9.33 -15.09 -0.86
N ILE A 84 8.08 -14.86 -1.23
CA ILE A 84 7.65 -14.40 -2.55
C ILE A 84 7.59 -12.87 -2.53
N HIS A 85 7.88 -12.25 -3.67
CA HIS A 85 7.81 -10.79 -3.82
C HIS A 85 6.45 -10.21 -3.41
N ARG A 86 6.49 -9.23 -2.50
CA ARG A 86 5.30 -8.58 -1.92
C ARG A 86 4.65 -7.56 -2.84
N THR A 87 5.43 -6.87 -3.67
CA THR A 87 4.97 -5.73 -4.46
C THR A 87 4.99 -6.01 -5.95
N ASN A 88 4.25 -5.18 -6.69
CA ASN A 88 4.26 -5.15 -8.15
C ASN A 88 5.54 -4.54 -8.74
N ASN A 89 6.65 -4.50 -7.98
CA ASN A 89 7.90 -3.83 -8.35
C ASN A 89 8.44 -4.29 -9.70
N TYR A 90 8.26 -5.57 -10.04
CA TYR A 90 8.69 -6.12 -11.32
C TYR A 90 7.88 -5.52 -12.48
N SER A 91 6.55 -5.49 -12.37
CA SER A 91 5.72 -4.90 -13.41
C SER A 91 5.90 -3.39 -13.50
N GLU A 92 6.10 -2.70 -12.38
CA GLU A 92 6.44 -1.27 -12.39
C GLU A 92 7.81 -1.01 -13.01
N ALA A 93 8.82 -1.84 -12.72
CA ALA A 93 10.14 -1.75 -13.32
C ALA A 93 10.08 -2.03 -14.83
N CYS A 94 9.32 -3.03 -15.23
CA CYS A 94 9.02 -3.34 -16.63
C CYS A 94 8.35 -2.14 -17.31
N ASN A 95 7.29 -1.59 -16.71
CA ASN A 95 6.60 -0.41 -17.23
C ASN A 95 7.53 0.80 -17.33
N ARG A 96 8.42 1.03 -16.35
CA ARG A 96 9.47 2.07 -16.42
C ARG A 96 10.45 1.82 -17.56
N LYS A 97 10.89 0.57 -17.78
CA LYS A 97 11.76 0.20 -18.91
C LYS A 97 11.06 0.46 -20.25
N ILE A 98 9.80 0.05 -20.41
CA ILE A 98 9.00 0.29 -21.61
C ILE A 98 8.82 1.78 -21.86
N LYS A 99 8.44 2.56 -20.85
CA LYS A 99 8.31 4.02 -20.97
C LYS A 99 9.62 4.68 -21.38
N ARG A 100 10.75 4.26 -20.82
CA ARG A 100 12.08 4.75 -21.23
C ARG A 100 12.42 4.37 -22.67
N ALA A 101 12.09 3.14 -23.09
CA ALA A 101 12.32 2.68 -24.45
C ALA A 101 11.44 3.42 -25.48
N LEU A 102 10.21 3.78 -25.09
CA LEU A 102 9.29 4.59 -25.90
C LEU A 102 9.76 6.05 -25.99
N GLY A 103 10.30 6.62 -24.92
CA GLY A 103 10.78 8.00 -24.86
C GLY A 103 9.69 9.07 -25.03
N MET A 104 8.41 8.70 -24.99
CA MET A 104 7.28 9.58 -25.32
C MET A 104 6.05 9.25 -24.46
N SER A 105 5.24 10.26 -24.14
CA SER A 105 4.02 10.11 -23.33
C SER A 105 2.85 9.50 -24.11
N HIS A 106 2.71 9.83 -25.40
CA HIS A 106 1.57 9.44 -26.24
C HIS A 106 2.03 8.90 -27.60
N PRO A 107 2.60 7.67 -27.65
CA PRO A 107 2.98 7.04 -28.92
C PRO A 107 1.74 6.67 -29.75
N SER A 108 1.87 6.75 -31.08
CA SER A 108 0.89 6.10 -31.96
C SER A 108 0.93 4.58 -31.75
N LEU A 109 -0.18 3.89 -32.07
CA LEU A 109 -0.26 2.43 -31.92
C LEU A 109 0.89 1.71 -32.62
N TRP A 110 1.25 2.17 -33.83
CA TRP A 110 2.34 1.56 -34.60
C TRP A 110 3.70 1.71 -33.91
N LEU A 111 4.01 2.90 -33.39
CA LEU A 111 5.26 3.15 -32.69
C LEU A 111 5.33 2.45 -31.33
N PHE A 112 4.17 2.33 -30.66
CA PHE A 112 4.04 1.52 -29.46
C PHE A 112 4.39 0.06 -29.74
N LEU A 113 3.78 -0.55 -30.77
CA LEU A 113 4.04 -1.95 -31.15
C LEU A 113 5.50 -2.18 -31.55
N HIS A 114 6.09 -1.26 -32.31
CA HIS A 114 7.49 -1.36 -32.71
C HIS A 114 8.44 -1.30 -31.49
N SER A 115 8.14 -0.43 -30.53
CA SER A 115 8.93 -0.31 -29.30
C SER A 115 8.73 -1.52 -28.38
N LEU A 116 7.53 -2.08 -28.34
CA LEU A 116 7.25 -3.32 -27.62
C LEU A 116 8.08 -4.48 -28.20
N LYS A 117 8.18 -4.60 -29.53
CA LYS A 117 9.00 -5.61 -30.19
C LYS A 117 10.49 -5.48 -29.81
N LYS A 118 11.03 -4.26 -29.78
CA LYS A 118 12.40 -4.00 -29.31
C LYS A 118 12.59 -4.37 -27.84
N PHE A 119 11.60 -4.06 -27.00
CA PHE A 119 11.63 -4.40 -25.58
C PHE A 119 11.60 -5.92 -25.36
N LEU A 120 10.80 -6.66 -26.13
CA LEU A 120 10.79 -8.12 -26.07
C LEU A 120 12.15 -8.72 -26.43
N ALA A 121 12.84 -8.21 -27.46
CA ALA A 121 14.19 -8.66 -27.79
C ALA A 121 15.22 -8.42 -26.65
N LEU A 122 15.05 -7.35 -25.87
CA LEU A 122 15.87 -7.12 -24.67
C LEU A 122 15.56 -8.12 -23.56
N ILE A 123 14.28 -8.47 -23.38
CA ILE A 123 13.89 -9.52 -22.42
C ILE A 123 14.47 -10.87 -22.85
N ASP A 124 14.35 -11.23 -24.12
CA ASP A 124 14.89 -12.50 -24.63
C ASP A 124 16.39 -12.57 -24.36
N THR A 125 17.11 -11.47 -24.58
CA THR A 125 18.54 -11.39 -24.24
C THR A 125 18.77 -11.61 -22.74
N ASP A 126 18.02 -10.94 -21.85
CA ASP A 126 18.12 -11.13 -20.39
C ASP A 126 17.84 -12.59 -20.00
N ILE A 127 16.87 -13.25 -20.64
CA ILE A 127 16.54 -14.67 -20.42
C ILE A 127 17.71 -15.56 -20.85
N GLU A 128 18.26 -15.36 -22.05
CA GLU A 128 19.40 -16.15 -22.54
C GLU A 128 20.64 -16.01 -21.64
N LEU A 129 20.89 -14.80 -21.11
CA LEU A 129 21.95 -14.59 -20.13
C LEU A 129 21.70 -15.38 -18.84
N GLN A 130 20.46 -15.45 -18.36
CA GLN A 130 20.09 -16.26 -17.20
C GLN A 130 20.23 -17.76 -17.48
N VAL A 131 19.80 -18.23 -18.67
CA VAL A 131 19.98 -19.61 -19.12
C VAL A 131 21.46 -19.98 -19.20
N ALA A 132 22.31 -19.06 -19.64
CA ALA A 132 23.77 -19.19 -19.62
C ALA A 132 24.40 -19.12 -18.21
N GLY A 133 23.58 -19.03 -17.16
CA GLY A 133 24.03 -19.04 -15.76
C GLY A 133 24.52 -17.70 -15.22
N ARG A 134 24.27 -16.57 -15.93
CA ARG A 134 24.60 -15.25 -15.37
C ARG A 134 23.61 -14.86 -14.29
N GLU A 135 24.13 -14.44 -13.14
CA GLU A 135 23.29 -13.95 -12.04
C GLU A 135 22.67 -12.58 -12.37
N PRO A 136 21.39 -12.36 -12.01
CA PRO A 136 20.77 -11.04 -12.13
C PRO A 136 21.42 -10.04 -11.17
N PRO A 137 21.25 -8.72 -11.41
CA PRO A 137 21.73 -7.69 -10.51
C PRO A 137 21.23 -7.91 -9.08
N ARG A 138 22.13 -7.87 -8.11
CA ARG A 138 21.79 -8.05 -6.70
C ARG A 138 20.86 -6.95 -6.22
N LYS A 139 19.84 -7.32 -5.45
CA LYS A 139 18.98 -6.39 -4.72
C LYS A 139 19.83 -5.57 -3.76
N ARG A 140 19.53 -4.27 -3.61
CA ARG A 140 20.29 -3.40 -2.68
C ARG A 140 20.14 -3.93 -1.25
N ALA A 141 21.24 -3.95 -0.51
CA ALA A 141 21.30 -4.50 0.85
C ALA A 141 20.20 -3.94 1.78
N LYS A 142 19.95 -2.62 1.74
CA LYS A 142 18.89 -1.99 2.55
C LYS A 142 17.51 -2.61 2.38
N TYR A 143 17.18 -3.03 1.16
CA TYR A 143 15.89 -3.66 0.88
C TYR A 143 15.88 -5.14 1.23
N MET A 144 17.02 -5.83 1.19
CA MET A 144 17.13 -7.21 1.67
C MET A 144 16.94 -7.26 3.18
N GLU A 145 17.64 -6.39 3.90
CA GLU A 145 17.53 -6.30 5.36
C GLU A 145 16.09 -5.96 5.81
N CYS A 146 15.43 -5.03 5.11
CA CYS A 146 14.02 -4.74 5.35
C CYS A 146 13.13 -5.97 5.10
N ASP A 147 13.34 -6.70 3.99
CA ASP A 147 12.60 -7.94 3.73
C ASP A 147 12.78 -8.95 4.87
N ASP A 148 14.00 -9.15 5.36
CA ASP A 148 14.32 -10.09 6.43
C ASP A 148 13.70 -9.67 7.78
N ARG A 149 13.62 -8.37 8.07
CA ARG A 149 12.92 -7.86 9.26
C ARG A 149 11.42 -8.08 9.16
N ILE A 150 10.82 -7.75 8.01
CA ILE A 150 9.39 -7.96 7.78
C ILE A 150 9.05 -9.45 7.85
N LEU A 151 9.88 -10.33 7.26
CA LEU A 151 9.69 -11.77 7.30
C LEU A 151 9.69 -12.30 8.75
N ARG A 152 10.64 -11.86 9.58
CA ARG A 152 10.67 -12.21 11.00
C ARG A 152 9.41 -11.77 11.74
N ILE A 153 8.92 -10.56 11.47
CA ILE A 153 7.68 -10.04 12.07
C ILE A 153 6.47 -10.87 11.64
N CYS A 154 6.37 -11.26 10.36
CA CYS A 154 5.29 -12.11 9.87
C CYS A 154 5.34 -13.53 10.43
N ASN A 155 6.53 -14.13 10.57
CA ASN A 155 6.66 -15.47 11.13
C ASN A 155 6.33 -15.54 12.63
N ASN A 156 6.52 -14.44 13.36
CA ASN A 156 6.20 -14.33 14.78
C ASN A 156 4.79 -13.76 15.04
N TYR A 157 3.96 -13.62 14.00
CA TYR A 157 2.62 -13.06 14.13
C TYR A 157 1.73 -13.99 14.96
N ASP A 158 1.14 -13.42 16.01
CA ASP A 158 0.08 -14.05 16.80
C ASP A 158 -1.10 -13.07 16.97
N PHE A 159 -2.31 -13.62 17.06
CA PHE A 159 -3.54 -12.82 17.16
C PHE A 159 -3.54 -11.96 18.43
N ASP A 160 -3.01 -12.50 19.53
CA ASP A 160 -2.94 -11.82 20.83
C ASP A 160 -1.96 -10.63 20.82
N THR A 161 -1.04 -10.57 19.85
CA THR A 161 0.00 -9.53 19.73
C THR A 161 -0.19 -8.64 18.49
N ILE A 162 -1.41 -8.57 17.94
CA ILE A 162 -1.69 -7.84 16.69
C ILE A 162 -1.22 -6.38 16.70
N LEU A 163 -1.27 -5.69 17.84
CA LEU A 163 -0.80 -4.30 17.95
C LEU A 163 0.72 -4.21 17.79
N ASP A 164 1.47 -5.12 18.41
CA ASP A 164 2.93 -5.18 18.29
C ASP A 164 3.35 -5.56 16.88
N PHE A 165 2.60 -6.48 16.25
CA PHE A 165 2.77 -6.82 14.84
C PHE A 165 2.61 -5.58 13.94
N LEU A 166 1.48 -4.87 14.05
CA LEU A 166 1.21 -3.68 13.23
C LEU A 166 2.26 -2.58 13.47
N ARG A 167 2.70 -2.41 14.71
CA ARG A 167 3.77 -1.46 15.06
C ARG A 167 5.10 -1.85 14.42
N GLY A 168 5.48 -3.13 14.51
CA GLY A 168 6.69 -3.65 13.88
C GLY A 168 6.68 -3.46 12.37
N ILE A 169 5.55 -3.73 11.72
CA ILE A 169 5.36 -3.48 10.29
C ILE A 169 5.51 -1.99 9.96
N SER A 170 4.87 -1.10 10.72
CA SER A 170 4.96 0.36 10.54
C SER A 170 6.40 0.88 10.57
N HIS A 171 7.23 0.40 11.50
CA HIS A 171 8.64 0.79 11.59
C HIS A 171 9.46 0.44 10.33
N ASN A 172 9.06 -0.59 9.57
CA ASN A 172 9.77 -1.00 8.36
C ASN A 172 9.31 -0.28 7.08
N PHE A 173 8.21 0.47 7.14
CA PHE A 173 7.73 1.28 6.02
C PHE A 173 8.35 2.69 5.98
N ASN A 174 8.95 3.15 7.07
CA ASN A 174 9.59 4.48 7.17
C ASN A 174 11.04 4.50 6.66
N ILE A 175 11.41 3.57 5.78
CA ILE A 175 12.77 3.44 5.22
C ILE A 175 12.83 4.24 3.92
N ASP A 176 12.99 5.55 4.04
CA ASP A 176 13.44 6.40 2.93
C ASP A 176 14.97 6.29 2.77
#